data_AF-A0A7C6NJV4-F1
#
_entry.id   AF-A0A7C6NJV4-F1
#
_cell.length_a   1.000
_cell.length_b   1.000
_cell.length_c   1.000
_cell.angle_alpha   90.00
_cell.angle_beta   90.00
_cell.angle_gamma   90.00
#
_symmetry.space_group_name_H-M   'P 1'
#
loop_
_entity.id
_entity.type
_entity.pdbx_description
1 polymer ?
#
loop_
_entity_poly.entity_id
_entity_poly.type
_entity_poly.pdbx_seq_one_letter_code
_entity_poly.pdbx_strand_id
1 'polypeptide(L)'
;MGSAYFNALNFFDGYDEKLQVAYLGGVVVALFTIHLVLDFLFDYLVEKGASKAIEKSNKTGVFNNYRNFAKRIFKYYVTFFSAFIYTVLVFFLLALFYPSLILNFVLYCFATFFLVLVCLRVFGLKVDERSSWLLVFYKVWWHIGFVVALIWAITDYWQGTMPVLLITFLSLLLYRQGLVMITVIANNGQQIYRNRILAGQVFSSLPNSKYQVKAELSIEFEQLVSNIEQQSWLTEICRKKFPELPNSQLTKLCHLVEAGNVAYITIIPQSEEPTDGLLIKLFNTNREALAEQEIALLRSADNSWPFMDLVEDKKIHNYPAYICRWPAGSVWLQESERNLIAPELRKKLLLCDLPESLIMLYKHSQAGLLDRVNNVLWEHLQAYSGVNADKVDWDGLPAILNRLLPKIEEMPKQLSLGSLNSRMTLGSKEDPRIANVTRWAWEPVGSAWPLNHLKQLDTALEEAAKDRIELLEVDPEKAKLVARLYEFERRYRNKNYAGAVNVLSNLLNHFAEFGSIDKDGEGAKDEVQA
;
A
#
# COMPACT_ATOMS: atom_id res chain seq x y z
N MET A 1 25.70 -12.83 -51.82
CA MET A 1 24.94 -13.48 -50.72
C MET A 1 23.97 -14.58 -51.16
N GLY A 2 23.69 -14.79 -52.45
CA GLY A 2 22.81 -15.88 -52.92
C GLY A 2 23.43 -17.30 -52.90
N SER A 3 24.75 -17.43 -52.88
CA SER A 3 25.44 -18.74 -52.95
C SER A 3 25.45 -19.52 -51.62
N ALA A 4 25.36 -18.86 -50.46
CA ALA A 4 25.34 -19.55 -49.17
C ALA A 4 23.97 -20.16 -48.82
N TYR A 5 22.88 -19.55 -49.29
CA TYR A 5 21.51 -20.04 -49.04
C TYR A 5 21.13 -21.23 -49.93
N PHE A 6 21.70 -21.32 -51.13
CA PHE A 6 21.47 -22.46 -52.02
C PHE A 6 22.15 -23.74 -51.52
N ASN A 7 23.29 -23.62 -50.83
CA ASN A 7 24.00 -24.76 -50.23
C ASN A 7 23.27 -25.39 -49.02
N ALA A 8 22.42 -24.63 -48.31
CA ALA A 8 21.64 -25.17 -47.20
C ALA A 8 20.43 -26.01 -47.67
N LEU A 9 19.85 -25.68 -48.83
CA LEU A 9 18.77 -26.50 -49.43
C LEU A 9 19.31 -27.78 -50.09
N ASN A 10 20.50 -27.73 -50.71
CA ASN A 10 21.16 -28.92 -51.28
C ASN A 10 21.72 -29.90 -50.22
N PHE A 11 21.68 -29.56 -48.91
CA PHE A 11 22.11 -30.47 -47.84
C PHE A 11 21.14 -31.64 -47.62
N PHE A 12 19.88 -31.50 -48.06
CA PHE A 12 18.83 -32.50 -47.81
C PHE A 12 18.58 -33.48 -48.97
N ASP A 13 19.24 -33.33 -50.12
CA ASP A 13 19.00 -34.18 -51.31
C ASP A 13 19.59 -35.61 -51.22
N GLY A 14 20.19 -35.99 -50.08
CA GLY A 14 20.87 -37.30 -49.91
C GLY A 14 20.44 -38.16 -48.72
N TYR A 15 19.45 -37.74 -47.92
CA TYR A 15 19.05 -38.45 -46.69
C TYR A 15 17.68 -39.14 -46.81
N ASP A 16 17.54 -40.34 -46.23
CA ASP A 16 16.30 -41.11 -46.13
C ASP A 16 15.17 -40.29 -45.48
N GLU A 17 13.97 -40.28 -46.08
CA GLU A 17 12.83 -39.43 -45.68
C GLU A 17 12.51 -39.54 -44.18
N LYS A 18 12.68 -40.74 -43.59
CA LYS A 18 12.45 -40.98 -42.17
C LYS A 18 13.45 -40.25 -41.27
N LEU A 19 14.70 -40.12 -41.70
CA LEU A 19 15.75 -39.43 -40.95
C LEU A 19 15.54 -37.91 -41.00
N GLN A 20 15.04 -37.39 -42.12
CA GLN A 20 14.71 -35.97 -42.27
C GLN A 20 13.55 -35.57 -41.34
N VAL A 21 12.50 -36.40 -41.27
CA VAL A 21 11.36 -36.17 -40.35
C VAL A 21 11.81 -36.23 -38.89
N ALA A 22 12.68 -37.19 -38.53
CA ALA A 22 13.22 -37.30 -37.17
C ALA A 22 14.07 -36.08 -36.79
N TYR A 23 14.90 -35.59 -37.71
CA TYR A 23 15.71 -34.39 -37.50
C TYR A 23 14.85 -33.13 -37.35
N LEU A 24 13.84 -32.96 -38.22
CA LEU A 24 12.91 -31.84 -38.14
C LEU A 24 12.11 -31.86 -36.83
N GLY A 25 11.65 -33.04 -36.41
CA GLY A 25 11.00 -33.24 -35.11
C GLY A 25 11.91 -32.88 -33.94
N GLY A 26 13.18 -33.31 -33.99
CA GLY A 26 14.18 -32.97 -32.97
C GLY A 26 14.44 -31.47 -32.88
N VAL A 27 14.55 -30.77 -34.02
CA VAL A 27 14.73 -29.32 -34.08
C VAL A 27 13.52 -28.59 -33.50
N VAL A 28 12.29 -29.03 -33.81
CA VAL A 28 11.07 -28.42 -33.26
C VAL A 28 11.02 -28.57 -31.74
N VAL A 29 11.32 -29.75 -31.20
CA VAL A 29 11.37 -29.99 -29.75
C VAL A 29 12.43 -29.10 -29.11
N ALA A 30 13.64 -29.04 -29.68
CA ALA A 30 14.72 -28.21 -29.15
C ALA A 30 14.35 -26.72 -29.13
N LEU A 31 13.77 -26.19 -30.21
CA LEU A 31 13.31 -24.80 -30.30
C LEU A 31 12.20 -24.52 -29.28
N PHE A 32 11.29 -25.47 -29.08
CA PHE A 32 10.22 -25.34 -28.08
C PHE A 32 10.78 -25.32 -26.65
N THR A 33 11.75 -26.19 -26.34
CA THR A 33 12.42 -26.17 -25.03
C THR A 33 13.15 -24.85 -24.78
N ILE A 34 13.86 -24.33 -25.79
CA ILE A 34 14.53 -23.02 -25.70
C ILE A 34 13.50 -21.92 -25.43
N HIS A 35 12.37 -21.93 -26.14
CA HIS A 35 11.30 -20.96 -25.92
C HIS A 35 10.79 -20.97 -24.47
N LEU A 36 10.52 -22.16 -23.90
CA LEU A 36 10.08 -22.29 -22.51
C LEU A 36 11.11 -21.76 -21.51
N VAL A 37 12.40 -22.05 -21.73
CA VAL A 37 13.48 -21.57 -20.86
C VAL A 37 13.60 -20.04 -20.94
N LEU A 38 13.44 -19.46 -22.13
CA LEU A 38 13.45 -18.01 -22.31
C LEU A 38 12.27 -17.32 -21.64
N ASP A 39 11.08 -17.92 -21.70
CA ASP A 39 9.89 -17.40 -21.01
C ASP A 39 10.08 -17.43 -19.49
N PHE A 40 10.64 -18.52 -18.95
CA PHE A 40 10.96 -18.62 -17.53
C PHE A 40 12.01 -17.58 -17.10
N LEU A 41 13.06 -17.40 -17.90
CA LEU A 41 14.10 -16.41 -17.65
C LEU A 41 13.53 -14.98 -17.71
N PHE A 42 12.60 -14.72 -18.63
CA PHE A 42 11.91 -13.44 -18.75
C PHE A 42 11.14 -13.10 -17.47
N ASP A 43 10.31 -14.02 -16.97
CA ASP A 43 9.55 -13.80 -15.74
C ASP A 43 10.48 -13.61 -14.52
N TYR A 44 11.58 -14.37 -14.43
CA TYR A 44 12.58 -14.20 -13.39
C TYR A 44 13.29 -12.83 -13.44
N LEU A 45 13.66 -12.35 -14.64
CA LEU A 45 14.29 -11.04 -14.82
C LEU A 45 13.32 -9.89 -14.51
N VAL A 46 12.05 -10.04 -14.87
CA VAL A 46 10.99 -9.08 -14.53
C VAL A 46 10.82 -8.99 -13.01
N GLU A 47 10.83 -10.13 -12.31
CA GLU A 47 10.73 -10.17 -10.85
C GLU A 47 11.94 -9.51 -10.15
N LYS A 48 13.16 -9.83 -10.61
CA LYS A 48 14.38 -9.27 -10.05
C LYS A 48 14.51 -7.76 -10.35
N GLY A 49 14.12 -7.34 -11.55
CA GLY A 49 14.12 -5.94 -11.98
C GLY A 49 13.13 -5.08 -11.19
N ALA A 50 11.91 -5.59 -10.97
CA ALA A 50 10.91 -4.92 -10.15
C ALA A 50 11.37 -4.78 -8.69
N SER A 51 11.93 -5.85 -8.10
CA SER A 51 12.43 -5.82 -6.72
C SER A 51 13.57 -4.80 -6.54
N LYS A 52 14.54 -4.77 -7.45
CA LYS A 52 15.66 -3.82 -7.42
C LYS A 52 15.21 -2.36 -7.61
N ALA A 53 14.18 -2.13 -8.43
CA ALA A 53 13.60 -0.80 -8.61
C ALA A 53 12.86 -0.31 -7.36
N ILE A 54 12.21 -1.22 -6.63
CA ILE A 54 11.53 -0.91 -5.36
C ILE A 54 12.54 -0.62 -4.26
N GLU A 55 13.58 -1.44 -4.10
CA GLU A 55 14.65 -1.26 -3.11
C GLU A 55 15.31 0.12 -3.23
N LYS A 56 15.54 0.61 -4.45
CA LYS A 56 16.12 1.94 -4.70
C LYS A 56 15.17 3.10 -4.33
N SER A 57 13.87 2.86 -4.18
CA SER A 57 12.87 3.92 -3.97
C SER A 57 12.63 4.28 -2.49
N ASN A 58 13.27 3.59 -1.53
CA ASN A 58 13.33 3.93 -0.08
C ASN A 58 12.00 4.35 0.59
N LYS A 59 10.84 3.95 0.05
CA LYS A 59 9.52 4.21 0.64
C LYS A 59 9.08 3.00 1.46
N THR A 60 9.54 2.95 2.71
CA THR A 60 9.49 1.82 3.64
C THR A 60 8.12 1.54 4.30
N GLY A 61 6.99 1.86 3.67
CA GLY A 61 5.71 1.95 4.39
C GLY A 61 4.61 0.91 4.12
N VAL A 62 4.54 0.26 2.96
CA VAL A 62 3.31 -0.49 2.56
C VAL A 62 3.67 -1.64 1.60
N PHE A 63 4.04 -2.81 2.13
CA PHE A 63 4.96 -3.70 1.39
C PHE A 63 4.40 -4.81 0.48
N ASN A 64 3.12 -5.18 0.52
CA ASN A 64 2.63 -6.25 -0.36
C ASN A 64 1.88 -5.77 -1.61
N ASN A 65 0.89 -4.88 -1.45
CA ASN A 65 0.10 -4.41 -2.59
C ASN A 65 0.93 -3.54 -3.56
N TYR A 66 1.86 -2.73 -3.05
CA TYR A 66 2.76 -1.93 -3.89
C TYR A 66 3.79 -2.78 -4.65
N ARG A 67 4.30 -3.87 -4.04
CA ARG A 67 5.26 -4.76 -4.70
C ARG A 67 4.62 -5.49 -5.88
N ASN A 68 3.41 -6.02 -5.69
CA ASN A 68 2.65 -6.69 -6.77
C ASN A 68 2.27 -5.69 -7.88
N PHE A 69 1.92 -4.46 -7.51
CA PHE A 69 1.61 -3.40 -8.45
C PHE A 69 2.83 -2.95 -9.26
N ALA A 70 3.97 -2.72 -8.60
CA ALA A 70 5.23 -2.37 -9.24
C ALA A 70 5.72 -3.48 -10.19
N LYS A 71 5.63 -4.76 -9.77
CA LYS A 71 5.89 -5.92 -10.63
C LYS A 71 5.03 -5.89 -11.89
N ARG A 72 3.73 -5.64 -11.73
CA ARG A 72 2.77 -5.60 -12.85
C ARG A 72 3.10 -4.47 -13.83
N ILE A 73 3.39 -3.27 -13.34
CA ILE A 73 3.78 -2.14 -14.19
C ILE A 73 5.10 -2.42 -14.90
N PHE A 74 6.10 -2.93 -14.18
CA PHE A 74 7.40 -3.25 -14.76
C PHE A 74 7.26 -4.29 -15.88
N LYS A 75 6.44 -5.32 -15.66
CA LYS A 75 6.09 -6.31 -16.70
C LYS A 75 5.50 -5.62 -17.93
N TYR A 76 4.55 -4.71 -17.77
CA TYR A 76 3.98 -3.97 -18.92
C TYR A 76 5.03 -3.17 -19.69
N TYR A 77 5.95 -2.48 -19.02
CA TYR A 77 7.04 -1.76 -19.70
C TYR A 77 7.96 -2.69 -20.48
N VAL A 78 8.43 -3.77 -19.85
CA VAL A 78 9.35 -4.71 -20.50
C VAL A 78 8.67 -5.42 -21.67
N THR A 79 7.41 -5.84 -21.51
CA THR A 79 6.62 -6.46 -22.58
C THR A 79 6.32 -5.47 -23.70
N PHE A 80 6.05 -4.20 -23.40
CA PHE A 80 5.87 -3.15 -24.40
C PHE A 80 7.15 -2.92 -25.22
N PHE A 81 8.30 -2.74 -24.55
CA PHE A 81 9.58 -2.49 -25.22
C PHE A 81 10.05 -3.68 -26.04
N SER A 82 9.92 -4.91 -25.52
CA SER A 82 10.27 -6.12 -26.27
C SER A 82 9.39 -6.30 -27.50
N ALA A 83 8.07 -6.10 -27.37
CA ALA A 83 7.15 -6.15 -28.52
C ALA A 83 7.47 -5.05 -29.55
N PHE A 84 7.87 -3.85 -29.11
CA PHE A 84 8.29 -2.76 -29.98
C PHE A 84 9.55 -3.13 -30.78
N ILE A 85 10.61 -3.58 -30.10
CA ILE A 85 11.87 -4.01 -30.75
C ILE A 85 11.59 -5.15 -31.74
N TYR A 86 10.79 -6.13 -31.34
CA TYR A 86 10.40 -7.24 -32.20
C TYR A 86 9.66 -6.76 -33.45
N THR A 87 8.72 -5.82 -33.29
CA THR A 87 7.98 -5.24 -34.42
C THR A 87 8.93 -4.54 -35.39
N VAL A 88 9.89 -3.76 -34.90
CA VAL A 88 10.92 -3.12 -35.73
C VAL A 88 11.74 -4.15 -36.51
N LEU A 89 12.14 -5.25 -35.85
CA LEU A 89 12.86 -6.35 -36.50
C LEU A 89 12.02 -7.02 -37.59
N VAL A 90 10.74 -7.27 -37.34
CA VAL A 90 9.80 -7.83 -38.33
C VAL A 90 9.70 -6.93 -39.54
N PHE A 91 9.55 -5.61 -39.36
CA PHE A 91 9.52 -4.66 -40.47
C PHE A 91 10.81 -4.69 -41.27
N PHE A 92 11.96 -4.75 -40.60
CA PHE A 92 13.26 -4.84 -41.28
C PHE A 92 13.38 -6.11 -42.13
N LEU A 93 13.01 -7.27 -41.57
CA LEU A 93 13.05 -8.55 -42.30
C LEU A 93 12.04 -8.59 -43.45
N LEU A 94 10.83 -8.07 -43.26
CA LEU A 94 9.84 -7.93 -44.33
C LEU A 94 10.35 -7.00 -45.45
N ALA A 95 11.09 -5.95 -45.11
CA ALA A 95 11.62 -5.01 -46.10
C ALA A 95 12.68 -5.66 -46.97
N LEU A 96 13.41 -6.62 -46.40
CA LEU A 96 14.46 -7.35 -47.12
C LEU A 96 13.89 -8.49 -47.97
N PHE A 97 12.88 -9.21 -47.46
CA PHE A 97 12.35 -10.41 -48.11
C PHE A 97 11.17 -10.15 -49.03
N TYR A 98 10.25 -9.26 -48.64
CA TYR A 98 9.01 -9.02 -49.38
C TYR A 98 8.46 -7.60 -49.18
N PRO A 99 9.07 -6.58 -49.83
CA PRO A 99 8.75 -5.17 -49.62
C PRO A 99 7.28 -4.79 -49.85
N SER A 100 6.59 -5.42 -50.81
CA SER A 100 5.18 -5.09 -51.11
C SER A 100 4.24 -5.41 -49.95
N LEU A 101 4.55 -6.43 -49.13
CA LEU A 101 3.77 -6.75 -47.93
C LEU A 101 3.87 -5.65 -46.86
N ILE A 102 4.94 -4.86 -46.81
CA ILE A 102 5.02 -3.71 -45.90
C ILE A 102 3.99 -2.67 -46.27
N LEU A 103 3.86 -2.36 -47.56
CA LEU A 103 2.88 -1.40 -48.03
C LEU A 103 1.46 -1.84 -47.63
N ASN A 104 1.16 -3.11 -47.82
CA ASN A 104 -0.11 -3.70 -47.37
C ASN A 104 -0.29 -3.56 -45.85
N PHE A 105 0.75 -3.89 -45.06
CA PHE A 105 0.72 -3.79 -43.60
C PHE A 105 0.41 -2.37 -43.13
N VAL A 106 1.13 -1.38 -43.66
CA VAL A 106 0.97 0.04 -43.30
C VAL A 106 -0.42 0.53 -43.69
N LEU A 107 -0.90 0.18 -44.90
CA LEU A 107 -2.21 0.58 -45.39
C LEU A 107 -3.33 -0.01 -44.54
N TYR A 108 -3.21 -1.28 -44.13
CA TYR A 108 -4.16 -1.94 -43.25
C TYR A 108 -4.23 -1.26 -41.87
N CYS A 109 -3.08 -1.00 -41.23
CA CYS A 109 -3.01 -0.30 -39.94
C CYS A 109 -3.60 1.11 -40.03
N PHE A 110 -3.30 1.85 -41.10
CA PHE A 110 -3.80 3.21 -41.29
C PHE A 110 -5.32 3.24 -41.55
N ALA A 111 -5.81 2.35 -42.42
CA ALA A 111 -7.24 2.25 -42.72
C ALA A 111 -8.05 1.88 -41.48
N THR A 112 -7.56 0.95 -40.66
CA THR A 112 -8.22 0.54 -39.43
C THR A 112 -8.18 1.62 -38.36
N PHE A 113 -7.07 2.34 -38.21
CA PHE A 113 -6.99 3.51 -37.33
C PHE A 113 -8.01 4.59 -37.72
N PHE A 114 -8.11 4.91 -39.02
CA PHE A 114 -9.06 5.90 -39.52
C PHE A 114 -10.52 5.44 -39.31
N LEU A 115 -10.82 4.18 -39.58
CA LEU A 115 -12.13 3.59 -39.34
C LEU A 115 -12.54 3.72 -37.87
N VAL A 116 -11.65 3.41 -36.93
CA VAL A 116 -11.91 3.56 -35.49
C VAL A 116 -12.17 5.03 -35.13
N LEU A 117 -11.37 5.98 -35.64
CA LEU A 117 -11.58 7.40 -35.38
C LEU A 117 -12.94 7.90 -35.89
N VAL A 118 -13.33 7.50 -37.10
CA VAL A 118 -14.64 7.83 -37.68
C VAL A 118 -15.76 7.22 -36.84
N CYS A 119 -15.64 5.94 -36.46
CA CYS A 119 -16.64 5.28 -35.63
C CYS A 119 -16.82 5.95 -34.27
N LEU A 120 -15.72 6.32 -33.60
CA LEU A 120 -15.78 7.02 -32.31
C LEU A 120 -16.43 8.40 -32.44
N ARG A 121 -16.13 9.13 -33.52
CA ARG A 121 -16.65 10.50 -33.73
C ARG A 121 -18.11 10.51 -34.19
N VAL A 122 -18.51 9.58 -35.05
CA VAL A 122 -19.85 9.54 -35.65
C VAL A 122 -20.87 8.87 -34.74
N PHE A 123 -20.51 7.75 -34.11
CA PHE A 123 -21.44 6.99 -33.27
C PHE A 123 -21.41 7.41 -31.79
N GLY A 124 -20.53 8.35 -31.41
CA GLY A 124 -20.41 8.82 -30.03
C GLY A 124 -20.15 7.69 -29.02
N LEU A 125 -19.56 6.58 -29.49
CA LEU A 125 -19.29 5.41 -28.67
C LEU A 125 -18.30 5.79 -27.57
N LYS A 126 -18.83 5.93 -26.35
CA LYS A 126 -18.00 5.95 -25.15
C LYS A 126 -17.46 4.54 -24.99
N VAL A 127 -16.19 4.36 -25.30
CA VAL A 127 -15.48 3.10 -25.06
C VAL A 127 -15.47 2.88 -23.55
N ASP A 128 -16.36 2.03 -23.07
CA ASP A 128 -16.40 1.64 -21.66
C ASP A 128 -15.20 0.71 -21.41
N GLU A 129 -14.14 1.26 -20.83
CA GLU A 129 -12.79 0.67 -20.74
C GLU A 129 -12.72 -0.61 -19.91
N ARG A 130 -13.78 -0.98 -19.17
CA ARG A 130 -13.81 -2.16 -18.29
C ARG A 130 -14.29 -3.44 -18.98
N SER A 131 -14.65 -3.37 -20.25
CA SER A 131 -15.39 -4.43 -20.92
C SER A 131 -14.46 -5.35 -21.73
N SER A 132 -14.67 -6.66 -21.56
CA SER A 132 -13.90 -7.75 -22.15
C SER A 132 -13.91 -7.79 -23.70
N TRP A 133 -14.71 -6.93 -24.36
CA TRP A 133 -14.82 -6.90 -25.81
C TRP A 133 -13.55 -6.39 -26.51
N LEU A 134 -12.74 -5.54 -25.86
CA LEU A 134 -11.50 -5.02 -26.47
C LEU A 134 -10.50 -6.13 -26.79
N LEU A 135 -10.35 -7.11 -25.88
CA LEU A 135 -9.50 -8.28 -26.09
C LEU A 135 -9.97 -9.13 -27.27
N VAL A 136 -11.29 -9.32 -27.38
CA VAL A 136 -11.91 -10.04 -28.50
C VAL A 136 -11.70 -9.27 -29.81
N PHE A 137 -11.85 -7.94 -29.78
CA PHE A 137 -11.66 -7.07 -30.93
C PHE A 137 -10.22 -7.12 -31.45
N TYR A 138 -9.21 -7.01 -30.57
CA TYR A 138 -7.81 -7.14 -30.97
C TYR A 138 -7.53 -8.49 -31.63
N LYS A 139 -8.10 -9.58 -31.10
CA LYS A 139 -7.93 -10.91 -31.67
C LYS A 139 -8.51 -11.01 -33.08
N VAL A 140 -9.75 -10.54 -33.26
CA VAL A 140 -10.43 -10.54 -34.56
C VAL A 140 -9.68 -9.64 -35.56
N TRP A 141 -9.19 -8.48 -35.12
CA TRP A 141 -8.45 -7.53 -35.95
C TRP A 141 -7.22 -8.17 -36.61
N TRP A 142 -6.32 -8.78 -35.84
CA TRP A 142 -5.10 -9.34 -36.45
C TRP A 142 -5.41 -10.53 -37.39
N HIS A 143 -6.47 -11.30 -37.12
CA HIS A 143 -6.93 -12.37 -38.01
C HIS A 143 -7.38 -11.82 -39.37
N ILE A 144 -8.17 -10.74 -39.36
CA ILE A 144 -8.62 -10.07 -40.59
C ILE A 144 -7.41 -9.51 -41.36
N GLY A 145 -6.48 -8.85 -40.68
CA GLY A 145 -5.25 -8.34 -41.30
C GLY A 145 -4.42 -9.43 -41.97
N PHE A 146 -4.30 -10.60 -41.34
CA PHE A 146 -3.61 -11.74 -41.95
C PHE A 146 -4.31 -12.27 -43.21
N VAL A 147 -5.65 -12.36 -43.21
CA VAL A 147 -6.41 -12.77 -44.40
C VAL A 147 -6.22 -11.77 -45.55
N VAL A 148 -6.22 -10.47 -45.25
CA VAL A 148 -5.96 -9.41 -46.24
C VAL A 148 -4.56 -9.57 -46.84
N ALA A 149 -3.54 -9.86 -46.02
CA ALA A 149 -2.19 -10.10 -46.50
C ALA A 149 -2.08 -11.36 -47.37
N LEU A 150 -2.83 -12.41 -47.05
CA LEU A 150 -2.87 -13.64 -47.84
C LEU A 150 -3.53 -13.41 -49.21
N ILE A 151 -4.62 -12.66 -49.26
CA ILE A 151 -5.25 -12.24 -50.53
C ILE A 151 -4.27 -11.40 -51.36
N TRP A 152 -3.52 -10.51 -50.73
CA TRP A 152 -2.48 -9.72 -51.40
C TRP A 152 -1.39 -10.62 -52.01
N ALA A 153 -0.87 -11.58 -51.24
CA ALA A 153 0.14 -12.52 -51.72
C ALA A 153 -0.38 -13.39 -52.90
N ILE A 154 -1.65 -13.81 -52.88
CA ILE A 154 -2.28 -14.52 -54.01
C ILE A 154 -2.37 -13.62 -55.23
N THR A 155 -2.67 -12.33 -55.04
CA THR A 155 -2.73 -11.36 -56.14
C THR A 155 -1.35 -11.13 -56.75
N ASP A 156 -0.31 -10.99 -55.93
CA ASP A 156 1.08 -10.88 -56.38
C ASP A 156 1.54 -12.15 -57.12
N TYR A 157 1.06 -13.33 -56.71
CA TYR A 157 1.30 -14.58 -57.43
C TYR A 157 0.70 -14.56 -58.85
N TRP A 158 -0.54 -14.08 -58.99
CA TRP A 158 -1.18 -13.94 -60.31
C TRP A 158 -0.49 -12.91 -61.20
N GLN A 159 0.08 -11.85 -60.62
CA GLN A 159 0.82 -10.82 -61.37
C GLN A 159 2.25 -11.24 -61.73
N GLY A 160 2.71 -12.42 -61.27
CA GLY A 160 4.05 -12.93 -61.53
C GLY A 160 5.17 -12.18 -60.78
N THR A 161 4.82 -11.36 -59.78
CA THR A 161 5.78 -10.59 -58.97
C THR A 161 6.15 -11.27 -57.66
N MET A 162 5.61 -12.47 -57.41
CA MET A 162 5.82 -13.19 -56.15
C MET A 162 7.27 -13.67 -55.99
N PRO A 163 7.89 -13.46 -54.82
CA PRO A 163 9.14 -14.11 -54.45
C PRO A 163 9.03 -15.64 -54.43
N VAL A 164 10.17 -16.32 -54.23
CA VAL A 164 10.21 -17.77 -54.02
C VAL A 164 9.22 -18.17 -52.91
N LEU A 165 8.44 -19.23 -53.15
CA LEU A 165 7.31 -19.62 -52.29
C LEU A 165 7.67 -19.76 -50.80
N LEU A 166 8.87 -20.27 -50.49
CA LEU A 166 9.38 -20.37 -49.11
C LEU A 166 9.56 -19.00 -48.44
N ILE A 167 10.08 -18.02 -49.19
CA ILE A 167 10.26 -16.64 -48.72
C ILE A 167 8.88 -16.01 -48.49
N THR A 168 7.92 -16.21 -49.40
CA THR A 168 6.55 -15.75 -49.24
C THR A 168 5.89 -16.31 -47.97
N PHE A 169 6.05 -17.61 -47.70
CA PHE A 169 5.51 -18.24 -46.50
C PHE A 169 6.15 -17.69 -45.22
N LEU A 170 7.48 -17.54 -45.21
CA LEU A 170 8.21 -16.95 -44.09
C LEU A 170 7.78 -15.49 -43.83
N SER A 171 7.63 -14.71 -44.90
CA SER A 171 7.14 -13.33 -44.83
C SER A 171 5.70 -13.25 -44.32
N LEU A 172 4.80 -14.14 -44.72
CA LEU A 172 3.44 -14.20 -44.18
C LEU A 172 3.41 -14.56 -42.68
N LEU A 173 4.29 -15.45 -42.23
CA LEU A 173 4.46 -15.76 -40.81
C LEU A 173 4.97 -14.54 -40.03
N LEU A 174 5.99 -13.85 -40.54
CA LEU A 174 6.51 -12.62 -39.94
C LEU A 174 5.44 -11.52 -39.90
N TYR A 175 4.67 -11.36 -40.97
CA TYR A 175 3.56 -10.41 -41.06
C TYR A 175 2.53 -10.66 -39.94
N ARG A 176 2.11 -11.93 -39.78
CA ARG A 176 1.19 -12.33 -38.71
C ARG A 176 1.74 -11.97 -37.33
N GLN A 177 3.01 -12.31 -37.07
CA GLN A 177 3.65 -12.01 -35.78
C GLN A 177 3.76 -10.50 -35.52
N GLY A 178 4.04 -9.71 -36.57
CA GLY A 178 4.02 -8.26 -36.49
C GLY A 178 2.67 -7.69 -36.05
N LEU A 179 1.57 -8.15 -36.66
CA LEU A 179 0.22 -7.72 -36.26
C LEU A 179 -0.10 -8.08 -34.80
N VAL A 180 0.24 -9.30 -34.37
CA VAL A 180 0.05 -9.72 -32.97
C VAL A 180 0.84 -8.80 -32.04
N MET A 181 2.09 -8.49 -32.35
CA MET A 181 2.92 -7.64 -31.48
C MET A 181 2.43 -6.20 -31.42
N ILE A 182 1.84 -5.66 -32.48
CA ILE A 182 1.16 -4.35 -32.43
C ILE A 182 -0.02 -4.37 -31.45
N THR A 183 -0.80 -5.44 -31.39
CA THR A 183 -1.88 -5.55 -30.38
C THR A 183 -1.33 -5.60 -28.96
N VAL A 184 -0.17 -6.24 -28.75
CA VAL A 184 0.53 -6.28 -27.46
C VAL A 184 1.04 -4.89 -27.07
N ILE A 185 1.59 -4.12 -28.02
CA ILE A 185 2.00 -2.72 -27.83
C ILE A 185 0.80 -1.84 -27.48
N ALA A 186 -0.31 -1.96 -28.22
CA ALA A 186 -1.50 -1.16 -27.98
C ALA A 186 -2.11 -1.43 -26.58
N ASN A 187 -2.26 -2.71 -26.21
CA ASN A 187 -2.82 -3.10 -24.91
C ASN A 187 -1.90 -2.69 -23.76
N ASN A 188 -0.60 -3.02 -23.81
CA ASN A 188 0.33 -2.65 -22.74
C ASN A 188 0.56 -1.14 -22.68
N GLY A 189 0.58 -0.46 -23.82
CA GLY A 189 0.68 1.01 -23.90
C GLY A 189 -0.51 1.70 -23.24
N GLN A 190 -1.73 1.19 -23.46
CA GLN A 190 -2.92 1.67 -22.75
C GLN A 190 -2.81 1.42 -21.25
N GLN A 191 -2.36 0.24 -20.83
CA GLN A 191 -2.15 -0.07 -19.40
C GLN A 191 -1.09 0.84 -18.76
N ILE A 192 -0.01 1.14 -19.47
CA ILE A 192 1.02 2.09 -19.02
C ILE A 192 0.45 3.50 -18.92
N TYR A 193 -0.27 3.97 -19.94
CA TYR A 193 -0.88 5.30 -19.97
C TYR A 193 -1.88 5.49 -18.82
N ARG A 194 -2.75 4.50 -18.61
CA ARG A 194 -3.71 4.49 -17.49
C ARG A 194 -3.00 4.56 -16.14
N ASN A 195 -1.93 3.79 -15.98
CA ASN A 195 -1.18 3.74 -14.74
C ASN A 195 -0.06 4.78 -14.66
N ARG A 196 0.04 5.76 -15.58
CA ARG A 196 1.18 6.70 -15.69
C ARG A 196 1.44 7.48 -14.40
N ILE A 197 0.37 7.85 -13.69
CA ILE A 197 0.47 8.64 -12.45
C ILE A 197 0.98 7.75 -11.31
N LEU A 198 0.47 6.52 -11.21
CA LEU A 198 0.88 5.55 -10.19
C LEU A 198 2.28 4.98 -10.46
N ALA A 199 2.63 4.72 -11.73
CA ALA A 199 3.98 4.39 -12.16
C ALA A 199 4.95 5.52 -11.80
N GLY A 200 4.55 6.76 -12.05
CA GLY A 200 5.30 7.95 -11.66
C GLY A 200 5.57 7.99 -10.14
N GLN A 201 4.63 7.59 -9.29
CA GLN A 201 4.84 7.55 -7.84
C GLN A 201 5.80 6.45 -7.36
N VAL A 202 5.79 5.30 -8.03
CA VAL A 202 6.62 4.13 -7.71
C VAL A 202 8.07 4.35 -8.16
N PHE A 203 8.26 4.89 -9.36
CA PHE A 203 9.59 5.01 -9.98
C PHE A 203 10.24 6.40 -9.83
N SER A 204 9.53 7.42 -9.34
CA SER A 204 10.16 8.71 -9.00
C SER A 204 10.78 8.66 -7.61
N SER A 205 12.11 8.67 -7.58
CA SER A 205 12.96 8.93 -6.41
C SER A 205 13.03 10.41 -6.03
N LEU A 206 12.13 11.25 -6.56
CA LEU A 206 12.10 12.69 -6.28
C LEU A 206 11.25 12.97 -5.03
N PRO A 207 11.83 13.52 -3.95
CA PRO A 207 11.06 14.11 -2.87
C PRO A 207 10.31 15.32 -3.47
N ASN A 208 8.98 15.35 -3.37
CA ASN A 208 8.08 16.36 -3.96
C ASN A 208 7.68 16.23 -5.43
N SER A 209 7.41 15.02 -5.93
CA SER A 209 6.59 14.91 -7.14
C SER A 209 5.16 15.41 -6.86
N LYS A 210 4.68 16.40 -7.62
CA LYS A 210 3.33 17.00 -7.57
C LYS A 210 2.19 16.01 -7.88
N TYR A 211 2.50 14.74 -8.09
CA TYR A 211 1.55 13.69 -8.44
C TYR A 211 1.17 12.87 -7.20
N GLN A 212 0.56 13.50 -6.19
CA GLN A 212 -0.23 12.77 -5.21
C GLN A 212 -1.60 12.50 -5.83
N VAL A 213 -1.90 11.23 -6.13
CA VAL A 213 -3.21 10.80 -6.64
C VAL A 213 -4.27 11.13 -5.60
N LYS A 214 -5.14 12.09 -5.93
CA LYS A 214 -6.28 12.51 -5.10
C LYS A 214 -7.63 12.30 -5.81
N ALA A 215 -7.72 11.54 -6.92
CA ALA A 215 -8.87 11.72 -7.82
C ALA A 215 -9.69 10.49 -8.22
N GLU A 216 -9.14 9.29 -8.48
CA GLU A 216 -9.95 8.25 -9.17
C GLU A 216 -10.40 7.09 -8.27
N LEU A 217 -9.52 6.58 -7.40
CA LEU A 217 -9.89 5.62 -6.34
C LEU A 217 -10.69 6.25 -5.18
N SER A 218 -10.73 7.58 -5.10
CA SER A 218 -11.58 8.29 -4.15
C SER A 218 -13.03 8.32 -4.60
N ILE A 219 -13.33 8.34 -5.91
CA ILE A 219 -14.70 8.52 -6.41
C ILE A 219 -15.59 7.29 -6.14
N GLU A 220 -15.11 6.06 -6.38
CA GLU A 220 -15.91 4.85 -6.08
C GLU A 220 -16.20 4.72 -4.57
N PHE A 221 -15.22 5.03 -3.72
CA PHE A 221 -15.38 5.02 -2.26
C PHE A 221 -16.30 6.16 -1.79
N GLU A 222 -16.14 7.36 -2.34
CA GLU A 222 -16.99 8.51 -2.04
C GLU A 222 -18.42 8.25 -2.46
N GLN A 223 -18.67 7.68 -3.65
CA GLN A 223 -20.00 7.26 -4.10
C GLN A 223 -20.65 6.23 -3.17
N LEU A 224 -19.87 5.27 -2.65
CA LEU A 224 -20.36 4.28 -1.68
C LEU A 224 -20.83 4.94 -0.37
N VAL A 225 -20.19 6.04 0.01
CA VAL A 225 -20.41 6.72 1.30
C VAL A 225 -21.42 7.88 1.18
N SER A 226 -21.47 8.60 0.06
CA SER A 226 -22.32 9.78 -0.14
C SER A 226 -23.82 9.47 -0.15
N ASN A 227 -24.22 8.28 -0.61
CA ASN A 227 -25.64 7.88 -0.72
C ASN A 227 -25.98 6.73 0.23
N ILE A 228 -25.61 6.88 1.50
CA ILE A 228 -25.63 5.79 2.49
C ILE A 228 -27.03 5.19 2.72
N GLU A 229 -28.06 6.03 2.66
CA GLU A 229 -29.44 5.62 2.88
C GLU A 229 -29.97 4.66 1.81
N GLN A 230 -29.47 4.81 0.57
CA GLN A 230 -29.88 4.04 -0.61
C GLN A 230 -29.01 2.79 -0.84
N GLN A 231 -27.99 2.57 -0.02
CA GLN A 231 -27.12 1.42 -0.17
C GLN A 231 -27.82 0.12 0.21
N SER A 232 -27.90 -0.81 -0.75
CA SER A 232 -28.53 -2.13 -0.56
C SER A 232 -27.82 -2.96 0.51
N TRP A 233 -26.47 -2.94 0.51
CA TRP A 233 -25.66 -3.67 1.48
C TRP A 233 -25.90 -3.21 2.93
N LEU A 234 -26.16 -1.91 3.14
CA LEU A 234 -26.43 -1.36 4.46
C LEU A 234 -27.82 -1.78 4.94
N THR A 235 -28.80 -1.77 4.04
CA THR A 235 -30.17 -2.24 4.32
C THR A 235 -30.19 -3.71 4.70
N GLU A 236 -29.36 -4.54 4.08
CA GLU A 236 -29.21 -5.95 4.44
C GLU A 236 -28.67 -6.12 5.87
N ILE A 237 -27.65 -5.34 6.25
CA ILE A 237 -27.10 -5.35 7.62
C ILE A 237 -28.15 -4.89 8.63
N CYS A 238 -28.88 -3.81 8.34
CA CYS A 238 -29.97 -3.32 9.18
C CYS A 238 -31.05 -4.38 9.38
N ARG A 239 -31.54 -5.02 8.30
CA ARG A 239 -32.57 -6.06 8.39
C ARG A 239 -32.12 -7.28 9.20
N LYS A 240 -30.86 -7.66 9.10
CA LYS A 240 -30.30 -8.80 9.85
C LYS A 240 -30.21 -8.53 11.34
N LYS A 241 -29.89 -7.30 11.74
CA LYS A 241 -29.66 -6.91 13.15
C LYS A 241 -30.88 -6.30 13.84
N PHE A 242 -31.75 -5.65 13.08
CA PHE A 242 -32.98 -5.01 13.54
C PHE A 242 -34.17 -5.51 12.70
N PRO A 243 -34.56 -6.79 12.80
CA PRO A 243 -35.63 -7.34 11.96
C PRO A 243 -37.00 -6.69 12.23
N GLU A 244 -37.23 -6.25 13.46
CA GLU A 244 -38.50 -5.67 13.92
C GLU A 244 -38.66 -4.18 13.61
N LEU A 245 -37.58 -3.49 13.19
CA LEU A 245 -37.60 -2.05 12.94
C LEU A 245 -37.55 -1.74 11.44
N PRO A 246 -38.51 -0.99 10.89
CA PRO A 246 -38.41 -0.50 9.53
C PRO A 246 -37.21 0.45 9.38
N ASN A 247 -36.62 0.46 8.18
CA ASN A 247 -35.46 1.28 7.84
C ASN A 247 -35.67 2.79 8.10
N SER A 248 -36.93 3.26 8.12
CA SER A 248 -37.32 4.65 8.43
C SER A 248 -37.17 5.02 9.90
N GLN A 249 -37.14 4.04 10.81
CA GLN A 249 -36.90 4.22 12.24
C GLN A 249 -35.42 4.04 12.59
N LEU A 250 -34.51 4.04 11.61
CA LEU A 250 -33.07 3.93 11.83
C LEU A 250 -32.39 5.23 11.42
N THR A 251 -31.76 5.91 12.37
CA THR A 251 -30.92 7.07 12.10
C THR A 251 -29.57 6.59 11.59
N LYS A 252 -29.18 7.00 10.38
CA LYS A 252 -27.90 6.66 9.74
C LYS A 252 -27.04 7.91 9.66
N LEU A 253 -25.92 7.94 10.39
CA LEU A 253 -24.97 9.05 10.37
C LEU A 253 -23.66 8.60 9.75
N CYS A 254 -23.07 9.41 8.87
CA CYS A 254 -21.79 9.12 8.26
C CYS A 254 -20.77 10.22 8.56
N HIS A 255 -19.62 9.83 9.10
CA HIS A 255 -18.46 10.70 9.31
C HIS A 255 -17.27 10.22 8.50
N LEU A 256 -16.73 11.08 7.64
CA LEU A 256 -15.49 10.84 6.93
C LEU A 256 -14.31 11.35 7.75
N VAL A 257 -13.31 10.49 7.94
CA VAL A 257 -12.06 10.82 8.64
C VAL A 257 -10.84 10.38 7.82
N GLU A 258 -9.63 10.62 8.33
CA GLU A 258 -8.37 10.25 7.65
C GLU A 258 -8.27 10.83 6.22
N ALA A 259 -8.59 12.13 6.11
CA ALA A 259 -8.67 12.86 4.85
C ALA A 259 -9.65 12.23 3.83
N GLY A 260 -10.74 11.64 4.32
CA GLY A 260 -11.81 11.05 3.49
C GLY A 260 -11.58 9.59 3.09
N ASN A 261 -10.58 8.91 3.65
CA ASN A 261 -10.26 7.52 3.30
C ASN A 261 -10.86 6.48 4.25
N VAL A 262 -11.51 6.93 5.33
CA VAL A 262 -12.17 6.06 6.29
C VAL A 262 -13.54 6.65 6.61
N ALA A 263 -14.59 5.84 6.53
CA ALA A 263 -15.96 6.24 6.81
C ALA A 263 -16.47 5.53 8.07
N TYR A 264 -17.09 6.29 8.96
CA TYR A 264 -17.74 5.83 10.18
C TYR A 264 -19.24 5.96 9.99
N ILE A 265 -19.94 4.85 9.94
CA ILE A 265 -21.38 4.80 9.69
C ILE A 265 -22.04 4.33 10.98
N THR A 266 -22.76 5.23 11.63
CA THR A 266 -23.48 4.94 12.87
C THR A 266 -24.94 4.67 12.51
N ILE A 267 -25.48 3.55 12.98
CA ILE A 267 -26.89 3.19 12.85
C ILE A 267 -27.49 3.17 14.25
N ILE A 268 -28.45 4.06 14.51
CA ILE A 268 -29.10 4.21 15.82
C ILE A 268 -30.60 4.00 15.66
N PRO A 269 -31.20 3.03 16.37
CA PRO A 269 -32.65 2.87 16.45
C PRO A 269 -33.35 4.10 17.02
N GLN A 270 -34.38 4.59 16.34
CA GLN A 270 -35.32 5.58 16.88
C GLN A 270 -36.41 4.81 17.64
N SER A 271 -36.15 4.52 18.92
CA SER A 271 -37.10 3.90 19.84
C SER A 271 -37.26 4.77 21.08
N GLU A 272 -38.41 4.71 21.73
CA GLU A 272 -38.62 5.34 23.04
C GLU A 272 -37.72 4.69 24.11
N GLU A 273 -37.40 3.42 23.94
CA GLU A 273 -36.43 2.71 24.79
C GLU A 273 -35.03 2.74 24.18
N PRO A 274 -33.99 3.07 24.97
CA PRO A 274 -32.62 3.13 24.48
C PRO A 274 -32.17 1.72 24.07
N THR A 275 -32.07 1.52 22.76
CA THR A 275 -31.66 0.25 22.14
C THR A 275 -30.24 0.38 21.61
N ASP A 276 -29.48 -0.71 21.62
CA ASP A 276 -28.15 -0.73 21.03
C ASP A 276 -28.19 -0.46 19.52
N GLY A 277 -27.26 0.36 19.06
CA GLY A 277 -27.01 0.61 17.64
C GLY A 277 -25.84 -0.21 17.10
N LEU A 278 -25.38 0.19 15.91
CA LEU A 278 -24.18 -0.35 15.27
C LEU A 278 -23.26 0.77 14.79
N LEU A 279 -21.96 0.54 14.89
CA LEU A 279 -20.94 1.33 14.23
C LEU A 279 -20.26 0.49 13.15
N ILE A 280 -20.38 0.89 11.89
CA ILE A 280 -19.67 0.26 10.77
C ILE A 280 -18.52 1.17 10.38
N LYS A 281 -17.30 0.65 10.38
CA LYS A 281 -16.14 1.36 9.88
C LYS A 281 -15.69 0.78 8.56
N LEU A 282 -15.60 1.63 7.54
CA LEU A 282 -15.18 1.30 6.19
C LEU A 282 -13.84 1.96 5.87
N PHE A 283 -12.92 1.19 5.31
CA PHE A 283 -11.62 1.67 4.89
C PHE A 283 -11.52 1.63 3.38
N ASN A 284 -10.99 2.70 2.80
CA ASN A 284 -10.58 2.66 1.40
C ASN A 284 -9.44 1.63 1.22
N THR A 285 -9.31 1.06 0.02
CA THR A 285 -8.31 0.04 -0.31
C THR A 285 -6.88 0.54 -0.10
N ASN A 286 -6.63 1.85 -0.19
CA ASN A 286 -5.35 2.46 0.15
C ASN A 286 -5.00 2.40 1.66
N ARG A 287 -5.96 2.06 2.53
CA ARG A 287 -5.81 1.90 3.99
C ARG A 287 -6.05 0.47 4.47
N GLU A 288 -6.00 -0.54 3.58
CA GLU A 288 -6.25 -1.95 3.95
C GLU A 288 -5.35 -2.43 5.09
N ALA A 289 -4.05 -2.13 5.05
CA ALA A 289 -3.13 -2.51 6.12
C ALA A 289 -3.47 -1.87 7.49
N LEU A 290 -4.01 -0.64 7.49
CA LEU A 290 -4.47 -0.01 8.75
C LEU A 290 -5.73 -0.68 9.28
N ALA A 291 -6.64 -1.11 8.38
CA ALA A 291 -7.83 -1.84 8.75
C ALA A 291 -7.49 -3.19 9.39
N GLU A 292 -6.55 -3.93 8.78
CA GLU A 292 -6.09 -5.23 9.29
C GLU A 292 -5.46 -5.10 10.68
N GLN A 293 -4.60 -4.09 10.90
CA GLN A 293 -3.98 -3.84 12.21
C GLN A 293 -5.00 -3.48 13.29
N GLU A 294 -6.04 -2.72 12.93
CA GLU A 294 -7.10 -2.35 13.86
C GLU A 294 -8.03 -3.53 14.17
N ILE A 295 -8.43 -4.32 13.17
CA ILE A 295 -9.23 -5.54 13.37
C ILE A 295 -8.47 -6.55 14.23
N ALA A 296 -7.17 -6.73 14.00
CA ALA A 296 -6.34 -7.64 14.79
C ALA A 296 -6.27 -7.22 16.27
N LEU A 297 -6.18 -5.91 16.55
CA LEU A 297 -6.22 -5.39 17.91
C LEU A 297 -7.60 -5.62 18.54
N LEU A 298 -8.68 -5.27 17.85
CA LEU A 298 -10.05 -5.40 18.37
C LEU A 298 -10.45 -6.86 18.63
N ARG A 299 -9.96 -7.81 17.82
CA ARG A 299 -10.15 -9.25 18.06
C ARG A 299 -9.41 -9.77 19.29
N SER A 300 -8.30 -9.12 19.63
CA SER A 300 -7.47 -9.49 20.78
C SER A 300 -7.87 -8.73 22.04
N ALA A 301 -8.82 -7.80 21.94
CA ALA A 301 -9.22 -6.94 23.03
C ALA A 301 -10.17 -7.67 23.98
N ASP A 302 -9.89 -7.57 25.27
CA ASP A 302 -10.80 -8.03 26.31
C ASP A 302 -11.88 -6.97 26.61
N ASN A 303 -12.98 -7.40 27.23
CA ASN A 303 -14.08 -6.51 27.64
C ASN A 303 -13.65 -5.41 28.63
N SER A 304 -12.49 -5.55 29.27
CA SER A 304 -11.90 -4.54 30.16
C SER A 304 -11.21 -3.41 29.41
N TRP A 305 -10.92 -3.60 28.12
CA TRP A 305 -10.20 -2.60 27.32
C TRP A 305 -11.14 -1.47 26.94
N PRO A 306 -10.63 -0.23 26.81
CA PRO A 306 -11.45 0.93 26.51
C PRO A 306 -11.84 1.00 25.01
N PHE A 307 -12.15 -0.14 24.38
CA PHE A 307 -12.43 -0.25 22.96
C PHE A 307 -13.87 -0.64 22.68
N MET A 308 -14.26 -0.48 21.41
CA MET A 308 -15.58 -0.88 20.95
C MET A 308 -15.64 -2.41 20.79
N ASP A 309 -16.76 -3.02 21.18
CA ASP A 309 -16.94 -4.46 21.03
C ASP A 309 -17.09 -4.81 19.55
N LEU A 310 -16.15 -5.60 19.02
CA LEU A 310 -16.20 -6.09 17.65
C LEU A 310 -17.30 -7.16 17.52
N VAL A 311 -18.24 -6.93 16.60
CA VAL A 311 -19.34 -7.87 16.30
C VAL A 311 -18.97 -8.75 15.11
N GLU A 312 -18.46 -8.15 14.03
CA GLU A 312 -18.16 -8.85 12.77
C GLU A 312 -17.15 -8.04 11.96
N ASP A 313 -16.20 -8.70 11.30
CA ASP A 313 -15.34 -8.09 10.28
C ASP A 313 -15.57 -8.78 8.92
N LYS A 314 -15.64 -7.98 7.85
CA LYS A 314 -15.91 -8.48 6.49
C LYS A 314 -15.45 -7.47 5.44
N LYS A 315 -15.37 -7.90 4.18
CA LYS A 315 -15.18 -6.98 3.05
C LYS A 315 -16.55 -6.57 2.47
N ILE A 316 -16.77 -5.26 2.33
CA ILE A 316 -17.99 -4.69 1.72
C ILE A 316 -17.56 -4.10 0.37
N HIS A 317 -18.00 -4.68 -0.75
CA HIS A 317 -17.58 -4.27 -2.09
C HIS A 317 -16.03 -4.20 -2.26
N ASN A 318 -15.30 -5.17 -1.70
CA ASN A 318 -13.83 -5.23 -1.60
C ASN A 318 -13.17 -4.21 -0.67
N TYR A 319 -13.92 -3.35 -0.01
CA TYR A 319 -13.40 -2.46 1.02
C TYR A 319 -13.36 -3.19 2.37
N PRO A 320 -12.22 -3.20 3.08
CA PRO A 320 -12.14 -3.73 4.43
C PRO A 320 -13.11 -2.98 5.34
N ALA A 321 -13.92 -3.74 6.08
CA ALA A 321 -14.93 -3.20 6.97
C ALA A 321 -14.99 -4.01 8.26
N TYR A 322 -15.40 -3.36 9.32
CA TYR A 322 -15.84 -4.05 10.52
C TYR A 322 -17.02 -3.36 11.17
N ILE A 323 -17.76 -4.12 11.97
CA ILE A 323 -18.98 -3.73 12.64
C ILE A 323 -18.74 -3.88 14.13
N CYS A 324 -18.96 -2.81 14.88
CA CYS A 324 -18.92 -2.78 16.34
C CYS A 324 -20.31 -2.50 16.92
N ARG A 325 -20.52 -2.95 18.17
CA ARG A 325 -21.72 -2.61 18.95
C ARG A 325 -21.67 -1.14 19.32
N TRP A 326 -22.79 -0.43 19.16
CA TRP A 326 -22.98 0.93 19.70
C TRP A 326 -23.88 0.83 20.93
N PRO A 327 -23.34 0.91 22.16
CA PRO A 327 -24.15 0.83 23.37
C PRO A 327 -25.28 1.86 23.41
N ALA A 328 -26.43 1.43 23.89
CA ALA A 328 -27.61 2.26 24.08
C ALA A 328 -27.31 3.57 24.84
N GLY A 329 -27.88 4.69 24.39
CA GLY A 329 -27.68 6.01 25.01
C GLY A 329 -26.32 6.67 24.76
N SER A 330 -25.44 6.04 23.98
CA SER A 330 -24.11 6.59 23.71
C SER A 330 -24.11 7.68 22.65
N VAL A 331 -23.21 8.66 22.81
CA VAL A 331 -23.05 9.80 21.89
C VAL A 331 -21.58 10.01 21.54
N TRP A 332 -21.30 10.59 20.37
CA TRP A 332 -19.98 11.09 20.04
C TRP A 332 -19.59 12.25 20.96
N LEU A 333 -18.54 12.07 21.76
CA LEU A 333 -18.05 13.11 22.67
C LEU A 333 -17.44 14.27 21.90
N GLN A 334 -17.64 15.51 22.39
CA GLN A 334 -16.98 16.70 21.87
C GLN A 334 -15.53 16.84 22.38
N GLU A 335 -14.73 17.70 21.76
CA GLU A 335 -13.30 17.85 22.13
C GLU A 335 -13.08 18.24 23.59
N SER A 336 -13.90 19.12 24.13
CA SER A 336 -13.86 19.53 25.54
C SER A 336 -14.11 18.34 26.48
N GLU A 337 -15.13 17.53 26.20
CA GLU A 337 -15.47 16.32 26.98
C GLU A 337 -14.38 15.25 26.85
N ARG A 338 -13.83 15.06 25.65
CA ARG A 338 -12.70 14.15 25.41
C ARG A 338 -11.47 14.55 26.20
N ASN A 339 -11.19 15.85 26.31
CA ASN A 339 -10.05 16.34 27.09
C ASN A 339 -10.19 16.03 28.59
N LEU A 340 -11.42 16.04 29.13
CA LEU A 340 -11.69 15.71 30.52
C LEU A 340 -11.49 14.21 30.80
N ILE A 341 -11.90 13.35 29.87
CA ILE A 341 -11.89 11.89 30.03
C ILE A 341 -10.57 11.25 29.58
N ALA A 342 -9.77 11.94 28.75
CA ALA A 342 -8.52 11.43 28.22
C ALA A 342 -7.52 10.89 29.27
N PRO A 343 -7.38 11.48 30.49
CA PRO A 343 -6.56 10.88 31.54
C PRO A 343 -7.04 9.49 31.98
N GLU A 344 -8.35 9.30 32.17
CA GLU A 344 -8.93 8.01 32.56
C GLU A 344 -8.74 6.96 31.46
N LEU A 345 -8.91 7.34 30.19
CA LEU A 345 -8.64 6.45 29.06
C LEU A 345 -7.16 6.04 28.99
N ARG A 346 -6.22 6.93 29.31
CA ARG A 346 -4.79 6.58 29.38
C ARG A 346 -4.51 5.58 30.49
N LYS A 347 -5.18 5.72 31.64
CA LYS A 347 -5.12 4.73 32.73
C LYS A 347 -5.61 3.36 32.26
N LYS A 348 -6.78 3.30 31.60
CA LYS A 348 -7.29 2.04 31.03
C LYS A 348 -6.34 1.43 29.98
N LEU A 349 -5.62 2.25 29.20
CA LEU A 349 -4.64 1.77 28.21
C LEU A 349 -3.36 1.20 28.85
N LEU A 350 -2.95 1.69 30.02
CA LEU A 350 -1.82 1.12 30.78
C LEU A 350 -2.08 -0.33 31.20
N LEU A 351 -3.35 -0.64 31.47
CA LEU A 351 -3.81 -1.98 31.87
C LEU A 351 -3.91 -2.97 30.71
N CYS A 352 -3.86 -2.50 29.46
CA CYS A 352 -3.97 -3.37 28.29
C CYS A 352 -2.65 -4.12 28.06
N ASP A 353 -2.72 -5.46 28.06
CA ASP A 353 -1.57 -6.32 27.73
C ASP A 353 -1.81 -7.08 26.42
N LEU A 354 -0.88 -6.95 25.47
CA LEU A 354 -1.07 -7.53 24.14
C LEU A 354 -0.63 -9.00 24.09
N PRO A 355 -1.38 -9.89 23.42
CA PRO A 355 -0.92 -11.25 23.17
C PRO A 355 0.40 -11.28 22.40
N GLU A 356 1.30 -12.20 22.76
CA GLU A 356 2.62 -12.33 22.12
C GLU A 356 2.55 -12.49 20.59
N SER A 357 1.52 -13.18 20.10
CA SER A 357 1.26 -13.36 18.67
C SER A 357 1.05 -12.03 17.94
N LEU A 358 0.33 -11.09 18.56
CA LEU A 358 0.09 -9.75 18.01
C LEU A 358 1.34 -8.87 18.13
N ILE A 359 2.11 -9.00 19.21
CA ILE A 359 3.39 -8.30 19.40
C ILE A 359 4.39 -8.69 18.29
N MET A 360 4.49 -9.98 17.96
CA MET A 360 5.38 -10.46 16.90
C MET A 360 4.99 -9.92 15.53
N LEU A 361 3.69 -9.94 15.20
CA LEU A 361 3.17 -9.33 13.96
C LEU A 361 3.44 -7.82 13.91
N TYR A 362 3.35 -7.14 15.05
CA TYR A 362 3.61 -5.71 15.16
C TYR A 362 5.09 -5.37 14.95
N LYS A 363 6.02 -6.08 15.61
CA LYS A 363 7.48 -5.87 15.47
C LYS A 363 7.97 -5.96 14.03
N HIS A 364 7.35 -6.80 13.20
CA HIS A 364 7.68 -6.91 11.79
C HIS A 364 7.12 -5.79 10.91
N SER A 365 6.11 -5.05 11.37
CA SER A 365 5.36 -4.09 10.55
C SER A 365 5.54 -2.63 10.94
N GLN A 366 5.99 -2.32 12.16
CA GLN A 366 6.25 -0.94 12.61
C GLN A 366 7.55 -0.81 13.40
N ALA A 367 8.29 0.27 13.15
CA ALA A 367 9.47 0.65 13.93
C ALA A 367 9.04 1.18 15.31
N GLY A 368 9.65 0.71 16.39
CA GLY A 368 9.38 1.17 17.76
C GLY A 368 9.91 2.58 18.01
N LEU A 369 9.61 3.18 19.18
CA LEU A 369 10.09 4.52 19.54
C LEU A 369 11.61 4.62 19.44
N LEU A 370 12.34 3.62 19.95
CA LEU A 370 13.80 3.59 19.93
C LEU A 370 14.35 3.56 18.51
N ASP A 371 13.81 2.70 17.64
CA ASP A 371 14.17 2.65 16.22
C ASP A 371 13.90 3.99 15.53
N ARG A 372 12.76 4.62 15.82
CA ARG A 372 12.40 5.92 15.23
C ARG A 372 13.34 7.03 15.68
N VAL A 373 13.75 7.03 16.94
CA VAL A 373 14.74 7.99 17.48
C VAL A 373 16.13 7.74 16.88
N ASN A 374 16.55 6.49 16.75
CA ASN A 374 17.84 6.14 16.13
C ASN A 374 17.93 6.55 14.66
N ASN A 375 16.79 6.61 13.96
CA ASN A 375 16.70 7.04 12.57
C ASN A 375 16.50 8.57 12.41
N VAL A 376 16.56 9.36 13.48
CA VAL A 376 16.50 10.82 13.39
C VAL A 376 17.75 11.34 12.69
N LEU A 377 17.54 12.20 11.69
CA LEU A 377 18.62 12.91 11.02
C LEU A 377 18.98 14.15 11.84
N TRP A 378 19.90 13.98 12.78
CA TRP A 378 20.33 15.02 13.74
C TRP A 378 20.88 16.27 13.05
N GLU A 379 21.65 16.12 11.98
CA GLU A 379 22.18 17.23 11.17
C GLU A 379 21.05 18.11 10.61
N HIS A 380 19.97 17.49 10.12
CA HIS A 380 18.81 18.23 9.64
C HIS A 380 18.10 18.94 10.78
N LEU A 381 17.96 18.30 11.94
CA LEU A 381 17.32 18.93 13.10
C LEU A 381 18.10 20.17 13.53
N GLN A 382 19.43 20.09 13.59
CA GLN A 382 20.30 21.21 13.91
C GLN A 382 20.11 22.36 12.92
N ALA A 383 20.19 22.09 11.61
CA ALA A 383 20.06 23.09 10.55
C ALA A 383 18.70 23.82 10.53
N TYR A 384 17.60 23.11 10.82
CA TYR A 384 16.25 23.67 10.74
C TYR A 384 15.66 24.14 12.08
N SER A 385 16.43 24.04 13.18
CA SER A 385 15.97 24.47 14.51
C SER A 385 16.05 25.98 14.75
N GLY A 386 16.77 26.71 13.88
CA GLY A 386 16.88 28.17 13.92
C GLY A 386 17.39 28.68 15.28
N VAL A 387 16.63 29.59 15.90
CA VAL A 387 16.97 30.25 17.18
C VAL A 387 17.12 29.28 18.36
N ASN A 388 16.58 28.06 18.26
CA ASN A 388 16.71 27.06 19.34
C ASN A 388 17.92 26.15 19.18
N ALA A 389 18.71 26.27 18.11
CA ALA A 389 19.87 25.41 17.84
C ALA A 389 20.90 25.43 18.99
N ASP A 390 21.11 26.59 19.61
CA ASP A 390 22.12 26.78 20.66
C ASP A 390 21.74 26.19 22.02
N LYS A 391 20.51 25.67 22.17
CA LYS A 391 20.00 25.12 23.45
C LYS A 391 20.41 23.67 23.71
N VAL A 392 21.05 23.02 22.74
CA VAL A 392 21.42 21.61 22.80
C VAL A 392 22.90 21.47 22.46
N ASP A 393 23.62 20.72 23.29
CA ASP A 393 24.96 20.24 22.96
C ASP A 393 24.84 19.09 21.96
N TRP A 394 25.04 19.42 20.67
CA TRP A 394 24.93 18.48 19.56
C TRP A 394 26.09 17.46 19.53
N ASP A 395 27.26 17.83 20.04
CA ASP A 395 28.44 16.97 20.04
C ASP A 395 28.37 15.94 21.17
N GLY A 396 27.80 16.32 22.33
CA GLY A 396 27.54 15.43 23.46
C GLY A 396 26.29 14.55 23.32
N LEU A 397 25.37 14.90 22.41
CA LEU A 397 24.08 14.21 22.25
C LEU A 397 24.20 12.70 21.99
N PRO A 398 25.07 12.19 21.10
CA PRO A 398 25.19 10.76 20.86
C PRO A 398 25.61 9.98 22.11
N ALA A 399 26.51 10.54 22.93
CA ALA A 399 26.96 9.91 24.18
C ALA A 399 25.82 9.80 25.21
N ILE A 400 24.97 10.83 25.31
CA ILE A 400 23.82 10.82 26.21
C ILE A 400 22.76 9.82 25.73
N LEU A 401 22.44 9.81 24.43
CA LEU A 401 21.47 8.88 23.86
C LEU A 401 21.92 7.42 24.03
N ASN A 402 23.20 7.12 23.82
CA ASN A 402 23.75 5.77 24.04
C ASN A 402 23.61 5.28 25.49
N ARG A 403 23.50 6.19 26.47
CA ARG A 403 23.23 5.83 27.88
C ARG A 403 21.75 5.77 28.21
N LEU A 404 20.94 6.60 27.56
CA LEU A 404 19.50 6.70 27.83
C LEU A 404 18.70 5.57 27.16
N LEU A 405 18.99 5.27 25.90
CA LEU A 405 18.17 4.34 25.09
C LEU A 405 18.15 2.91 25.67
N PRO A 406 19.27 2.31 26.15
CA PRO A 406 19.22 1.00 26.78
C PRO A 406 18.32 0.97 28.03
N LYS A 407 18.39 2.02 28.86
CA LYS A 407 17.54 2.15 30.07
C LYS A 407 16.04 2.22 29.72
N ILE A 408 15.69 2.74 28.54
CA ILE A 408 14.30 2.79 28.05
C ILE A 408 13.88 1.46 27.41
N GLU A 409 14.80 0.74 26.79
CA GLU A 409 14.53 -0.55 26.15
C GLU A 409 14.11 -1.63 27.16
N GLU A 410 14.70 -1.60 28.35
CA GLU A 410 14.39 -2.50 29.47
C GLU A 410 13.03 -2.23 30.11
N MET A 411 12.38 -1.10 29.80
CA MET A 411 11.10 -0.76 30.41
C MET A 411 9.97 -1.65 29.89
N PRO A 412 8.98 -1.98 30.75
CA PRO A 412 7.76 -2.64 30.29
C PRO A 412 7.06 -1.78 29.24
N LYS A 413 6.36 -2.46 28.35
CA LYS A 413 5.68 -1.84 27.22
C LYS A 413 4.19 -1.69 27.50
N GLN A 414 3.57 -0.69 26.90
CA GLN A 414 2.17 -0.34 27.03
C GLN A 414 1.55 -0.11 25.64
N LEU A 415 0.23 -0.26 25.58
CA LEU A 415 -0.53 0.10 24.41
C LEU A 415 -0.66 1.61 24.32
N SER A 416 0.01 2.21 23.34
CA SER A 416 0.07 3.64 23.13
C SER A 416 -0.83 4.05 21.96
N LEU A 417 -1.75 4.98 22.23
CA LEU A 417 -2.55 5.65 21.21
C LEU A 417 -2.18 7.14 21.18
N GLY A 418 -1.46 7.56 20.13
CA GLY A 418 -1.12 8.97 19.95
C GLY A 418 -2.36 9.85 19.83
N SER A 419 -2.31 11.06 20.41
CA SER A 419 -3.35 12.11 20.31
C SER A 419 -4.77 11.63 20.66
N LEU A 420 -4.99 11.01 21.82
CA LEU A 420 -6.32 10.58 22.29
C LEU A 420 -7.40 11.67 22.18
N ASN A 421 -7.05 12.91 22.48
CA ASN A 421 -7.96 14.06 22.47
C ASN A 421 -8.59 14.34 21.08
N SER A 422 -7.90 13.97 19.99
CA SER A 422 -8.38 14.12 18.61
C SER A 422 -9.03 12.86 18.05
N ARG A 423 -9.11 11.78 18.84
CA ARG A 423 -9.73 10.52 18.39
C ARG A 423 -11.22 10.56 18.62
N MET A 424 -11.96 9.88 17.74
CA MET A 424 -13.39 9.67 17.95
C MET A 424 -13.58 8.71 19.11
N THR A 425 -14.24 9.19 20.15
CA THR A 425 -14.56 8.45 21.35
C THR A 425 -16.06 8.49 21.58
N LEU A 426 -16.59 7.34 21.94
CA LEU A 426 -17.94 7.15 22.38
C LEU A 426 -18.04 7.46 23.87
N GLY A 427 -19.02 8.26 24.24
CA GLY A 427 -19.36 8.51 25.63
C GLY A 427 -20.72 7.91 25.97
N SER A 428 -20.72 6.90 26.83
CA SER A 428 -21.67 6.88 27.95
C SER A 428 -20.92 7.49 29.13
N LYS A 429 -21.54 8.39 29.91
CA LYS A 429 -20.85 9.18 30.95
C LYS A 429 -20.07 8.33 31.98
N GLU A 430 -20.37 7.05 32.08
CA GLU A 430 -19.77 6.10 33.03
C GLU A 430 -18.79 5.10 32.38
N ASP A 431 -18.86 4.88 31.05
CA ASP A 431 -17.95 3.98 30.34
C ASP A 431 -17.54 4.54 28.96
N PRO A 432 -16.49 5.38 28.93
CA PRO A 432 -15.97 5.92 27.68
C PRO A 432 -15.21 4.86 26.88
N ARG A 433 -15.49 4.78 25.58
CA ARG A 433 -14.86 3.82 24.65
C ARG A 433 -14.25 4.50 23.44
N ILE A 434 -13.12 4.00 22.97
CA ILE A 434 -12.36 4.55 21.84
C ILE A 434 -12.81 3.84 20.57
N ALA A 435 -13.39 4.59 19.64
CA ALA A 435 -13.84 4.07 18.35
C ALA A 435 -12.74 4.07 17.28
N ASN A 436 -11.74 4.94 17.42
CA ASN A 436 -10.61 5.01 16.51
C ASN A 436 -9.32 4.52 17.16
N VAL A 437 -9.00 3.23 17.00
CA VAL A 437 -7.77 2.64 17.54
C VAL A 437 -6.68 2.46 16.46
N THR A 438 -6.85 3.11 15.29
CA THR A 438 -5.80 3.14 14.25
C THR A 438 -4.46 3.68 14.79
N ARG A 439 -3.36 3.21 14.19
CA ARG A 439 -2.00 3.66 14.53
C ARG A 439 -1.68 3.48 16.02
N TRP A 440 -2.19 2.41 16.61
CA TRP A 440 -1.74 1.97 17.92
C TRP A 440 -0.27 1.54 17.84
N ALA A 441 0.43 1.66 18.96
CA ALA A 441 1.82 1.27 19.07
C ALA A 441 2.09 0.55 20.38
N TRP A 442 2.99 -0.42 20.36
CA TRP A 442 3.46 -1.11 21.56
C TRP A 442 4.80 -0.52 21.99
N GLU A 443 4.74 0.40 22.95
CA GLU A 443 5.84 1.32 23.26
C GLU A 443 6.18 1.30 24.75
N PRO A 444 7.40 1.70 25.16
CA PRO A 444 7.75 1.77 26.59
C PRO A 444 6.75 2.62 27.40
N VAL A 445 6.53 2.21 28.64
CA VAL A 445 5.64 2.89 29.60
C VAL A 445 6.02 4.37 29.73
N GLY A 446 5.01 5.24 29.69
CA GLY A 446 5.17 6.69 29.61
C GLY A 446 5.01 7.27 28.20
N SER A 447 5.03 6.44 27.16
CA SER A 447 4.75 6.89 25.79
C SER A 447 3.34 7.49 25.63
N ALA A 448 3.18 8.50 24.77
CA ALA A 448 1.91 9.22 24.54
C ALA A 448 1.26 9.92 25.76
N TRP A 449 1.97 10.03 26.89
CA TRP A 449 1.56 10.87 28.00
C TRP A 449 1.89 12.34 27.73
N PRO A 450 0.94 13.27 27.91
CA PRO A 450 1.16 14.69 27.67
C PRO A 450 2.03 15.31 28.77
N LEU A 451 2.97 16.15 28.38
CA LEU A 451 3.93 16.79 29.30
C LEU A 451 3.27 17.63 30.41
N ASN A 452 2.07 18.16 30.16
CA ASN A 452 1.33 18.97 31.15
C ASN A 452 0.69 18.12 32.25
N HIS A 453 0.59 16.80 32.06
CA HIS A 453 -0.06 15.88 33.00
C HIS A 453 0.89 14.81 33.52
N LEU A 454 2.21 15.06 33.55
CA LEU A 454 3.19 14.11 34.08
C LEU A 454 2.94 13.75 35.56
N LYS A 455 2.33 14.65 36.36
CA LYS A 455 1.93 14.33 37.74
C LYS A 455 0.82 13.27 37.82
N GLN A 456 0.00 13.16 36.78
CA GLN A 456 -1.05 12.14 36.69
C GLN A 456 -0.50 10.79 36.23
N LEU A 457 0.69 10.77 35.63
CA LEU A 457 1.37 9.52 35.27
C LEU A 457 1.78 8.78 36.55
N ASP A 458 2.30 9.49 37.55
CA ASP A 458 2.72 8.91 38.83
C ASP A 458 1.57 8.14 39.50
N THR A 459 0.40 8.80 39.64
CA THR A 459 -0.80 8.16 40.22
C THR A 459 -1.38 7.06 39.33
N ALA A 460 -1.29 7.20 38.00
CA ALA A 460 -1.74 6.17 37.07
C ALA A 460 -0.87 4.91 37.12
N LEU A 461 0.45 5.05 37.31
CA LEU A 461 1.37 3.92 37.47
C LEU A 461 1.10 3.19 38.78
N GLU A 462 0.91 3.90 39.89
CA GLU A 462 0.57 3.30 41.18
C GLU A 462 -0.75 2.52 41.14
N GLU A 463 -1.76 3.05 40.44
CA GLU A 463 -3.04 2.36 40.25
C GLU A 463 -2.89 1.13 39.35
N ALA A 464 -2.21 1.28 38.20
CA ALA A 464 -2.04 0.19 37.24
C ALA A 464 -1.12 -0.93 37.75
N ALA A 465 -0.18 -0.61 38.63
CA ALA A 465 0.71 -1.58 39.26
C ALA A 465 0.00 -2.58 40.18
N LYS A 466 -1.23 -2.26 40.63
CA LYS A 466 -2.07 -3.20 41.40
C LYS A 466 -2.53 -4.39 40.57
N ASP A 467 -2.80 -4.15 39.29
CA ASP A 467 -3.31 -5.16 38.36
C ASP A 467 -2.20 -5.77 37.50
N ARG A 468 -1.16 -4.98 37.15
CA ARG A 468 -0.02 -5.42 36.34
C ARG A 468 1.29 -5.34 37.12
N ILE A 469 1.76 -6.50 37.57
CA ILE A 469 2.96 -6.67 38.42
C ILE A 469 4.21 -6.04 37.78
N GLU A 470 4.34 -6.11 36.44
CA GLU A 470 5.47 -5.52 35.71
C GLU A 470 5.62 -4.00 35.90
N LEU A 471 4.54 -3.30 36.28
CA LEU A 471 4.57 -1.86 36.53
C LEU A 471 5.03 -1.49 37.94
N LEU A 472 5.13 -2.44 38.88
CA LEU A 472 5.55 -2.17 40.27
C LEU A 472 7.00 -1.70 40.36
N GLU A 473 7.87 -2.19 39.46
CA GLU A 473 9.30 -1.87 39.45
C GLU A 473 9.64 -0.64 38.59
N VAL A 474 8.63 -0.01 37.98
CA VAL A 474 8.83 1.13 37.08
C VAL A 474 9.01 2.40 37.90
N ASP A 475 10.22 2.96 37.85
CA ASP A 475 10.49 4.30 38.35
C ASP A 475 9.69 5.36 37.56
N PRO A 476 8.81 6.15 38.23
CA PRO A 476 8.03 7.20 37.58
C PRO A 476 8.88 8.23 36.83
N GLU A 477 10.10 8.52 37.29
CA GLU A 477 11.00 9.46 36.62
C GLU A 477 11.50 8.92 35.27
N LYS A 478 11.75 7.61 35.18
CA LYS A 478 12.07 6.95 33.89
C LYS A 478 10.88 7.03 32.94
N ALA A 479 9.65 6.82 33.43
CA ALA A 479 8.45 6.95 32.60
C ALA A 479 8.23 8.40 32.09
N LYS A 480 8.57 9.42 32.90
CA LYS A 480 8.57 10.83 32.46
C LYS A 480 9.62 11.11 31.39
N LEU A 481 10.79 10.48 31.44
CA LEU A 481 11.80 10.57 30.37
C LEU A 481 11.28 9.97 29.06
N VAL A 482 10.60 8.82 29.11
CA VAL A 482 9.95 8.22 27.93
C VAL A 482 8.89 9.15 27.35
N ALA A 483 8.05 9.77 28.19
CA ALA A 483 7.03 10.72 27.73
C ALA A 483 7.65 11.91 26.96
N ARG A 484 8.78 12.45 27.45
CA ARG A 484 9.54 13.51 26.77
C ARG A 484 10.16 13.03 25.46
N LEU A 485 10.73 11.82 25.42
CA LEU A 485 11.32 11.24 24.22
C LEU A 485 10.25 11.03 23.13
N TYR A 486 9.09 10.53 23.52
CA TYR A 486 7.95 10.34 22.64
C TYR A 486 7.43 11.68 22.07
N GLU A 487 7.30 12.72 22.91
CA GLU A 487 6.87 14.04 22.45
C GLU A 487 7.92 14.71 21.53
N PHE A 488 9.22 14.49 21.79
CA PHE A 488 10.29 14.88 20.87
C PHE A 488 10.12 14.23 19.49
N GLU A 489 10.00 12.90 19.42
CA GLU A 489 9.83 12.16 18.15
C GLU A 489 8.58 12.63 17.41
N ARG A 490 7.47 12.83 18.13
CA ARG A 490 6.23 13.31 17.56
C ARG A 490 6.38 14.69 16.92
N ARG A 491 7.05 15.63 17.59
CA ARG A 491 7.30 16.99 17.06
C ARG A 491 8.25 16.96 15.86
N TYR A 492 9.29 16.13 15.92
CA TYR A 492 10.20 15.90 14.80
C TYR A 492 9.46 15.40 13.56
N ARG A 493 8.63 14.36 13.71
CA ARG A 493 7.82 13.78 12.62
C ARG A 493 6.82 14.77 12.02
N ASN A 494 6.29 15.67 12.85
CA ASN A 494 5.40 16.75 12.41
C ASN A 494 6.16 17.96 11.81
N LYS A 495 7.48 17.86 11.60
CA LYS A 495 8.35 18.93 11.09
C LYS A 495 8.37 20.19 11.95
N ASN A 496 7.98 20.09 13.22
CA ASN A 496 8.10 21.17 14.18
C ASN A 496 9.47 21.09 14.86
N TYR A 497 10.53 21.41 14.10
CA TYR A 497 11.92 21.27 14.54
C TYR A 497 12.26 22.15 15.74
N ALA A 498 11.83 23.42 15.72
CA ALA A 498 12.02 24.34 16.85
C ALA A 498 11.37 23.82 18.15
N GLY A 499 10.16 23.26 18.05
CA GLY A 499 9.47 22.65 19.18
C GLY A 499 10.09 21.34 19.65
N ALA A 500 10.67 20.56 18.74
CA ALA A 500 11.38 19.32 19.06
C ALA A 500 12.67 19.60 19.84
N VAL A 501 13.49 20.57 19.40
CA VAL A 501 14.74 20.94 20.10
C VAL A 501 14.48 21.45 21.51
N ASN A 502 13.40 22.20 21.73
CA ASN A 502 13.02 22.62 23.09
C ASN A 502 12.69 21.44 24.01
N VAL A 503 11.99 20.43 23.49
CA VAL A 503 11.69 19.20 24.27
C VAL A 503 12.97 18.39 24.50
N LEU A 504 13.85 18.32 23.51
CA LEU A 504 15.13 17.62 23.61
C LEU A 504 16.04 18.26 24.67
N SER A 505 16.19 19.58 24.67
CA SER A 505 16.98 20.31 25.69
C SER A 505 16.48 20.02 27.11
N ASN A 506 15.16 20.08 27.32
CA ASN A 506 14.55 19.75 28.60
C ASN A 506 14.73 18.27 28.99
N LEU A 507 14.70 17.35 28.02
CA LEU A 507 14.97 15.93 28.25
C LEU A 507 16.42 15.70 28.70
N LEU A 508 17.38 16.35 28.03
CA LEU A 508 18.81 16.22 28.36
C LEU A 508 19.12 16.79 29.74
N ASN A 509 18.55 17.96 30.09
CA ASN A 509 18.71 18.55 31.41
C ASN A 509 18.13 17.64 32.51
N HIS A 510 16.92 17.11 32.31
CA HIS A 510 16.29 16.18 33.26
C HIS A 510 17.07 14.87 33.41
N PHE A 511 17.67 14.36 32.33
CA PHE A 511 18.52 13.18 32.38
C PHE A 511 19.86 13.45 33.08
N ALA A 512 20.44 14.64 32.89
CA ALA A 512 21.68 15.03 33.57
C ALA A 512 21.47 15.13 35.09
N GLU A 513 20.36 15.73 35.53
CA GLU A 513 19.95 15.81 36.95
C GLU A 513 19.71 14.41 37.54
N PHE A 514 19.01 13.53 36.80
CA PHE A 514 18.79 12.16 37.21
C PHE A 514 20.10 11.35 37.29
N GLY A 515 21.02 11.55 36.33
CA GLY A 515 22.32 10.89 36.28
C GLY A 515 23.32 11.35 37.34
N SER A 516 23.16 12.54 37.93
CA SER A 516 23.88 12.94 39.14
C SER A 516 23.37 12.22 40.38
N ILE A 517 22.06 11.97 40.47
CA ILE A 517 21.44 11.30 41.62
C ILE A 517 21.79 9.80 41.66
N ASP A 518 21.83 9.12 40.52
CA ASP A 518 22.27 7.71 40.43
C ASP A 518 23.73 7.52 40.91
N LYS A 519 24.61 8.52 40.72
CA LYS A 519 26.00 8.48 41.19
C LYS A 519 26.12 8.68 42.71
N ASP A 520 25.27 9.51 43.29
CA ASP A 520 25.26 9.76 44.73
C ASP A 520 24.61 8.58 45.51
N GLY A 521 23.74 7.80 44.86
CA GLY A 521 23.12 6.59 45.42
C GLY A 521 24.02 5.34 45.41
N GLU A 522 24.93 5.20 44.44
CA GLU A 522 25.98 4.16 44.46
C GLU A 522 27.07 4.48 45.49
N GLY A 523 27.42 5.76 45.70
CA GLY A 523 28.40 6.17 46.72
C GLY A 523 27.98 5.93 48.17
N ALA A 524 26.67 5.92 48.45
CA ALA A 524 26.15 5.69 49.82
C ALA A 524 26.10 4.20 50.24
N LYS A 525 26.27 3.25 49.31
CA LYS A 525 26.38 1.83 49.66
C LYS A 525 27.79 1.39 50.02
N ASP A 526 28.81 2.16 49.61
CA ASP A 526 30.21 1.85 49.90
C ASP A 526 30.71 2.46 51.23
N GLU A 527 30.00 3.42 51.83
CA GLU A 527 30.38 4.02 53.13
C GLU A 527 29.73 3.38 54.36
N VAL A 528 28.92 2.32 54.22
CA VAL A 528 28.36 1.54 55.35
C VAL A 528 29.10 0.21 55.57
N GLN A 529 30.16 -0.06 54.81
CA GLN A 529 31.08 -1.20 55.02
C GLN A 529 32.55 -0.77 55.08
N ALA A 530 32.86 0.27 55.84
CA ALA A 530 34.22 0.59 56.27
C ALA A 530 34.34 0.63 57.79
#